data_AF-A0A1T5DQX4-F1
#
_entry.id   AF-A0A1T5DQX4-F1
#
_cell.length_a   1.000
_cell.length_b   1.000
_cell.length_c   1.000
_cell.angle_alpha   90.00
_cell.angle_beta   90.00
_cell.angle_gamma   90.00
#
_symmetry.space_group_name_H-M   'P 1'
#
loop_
_entity.id
_entity.type
_entity.pdbx_description
1 polymer ?
#
loop_
_entity_poly.entity_id
_entity_poly.type
_entity_poly.pdbx_seq_one_letter_code
_entity_poly.pdbx_strand_id
1 'polypeptide(L)'
;MKNLLFAVTIGLFLSCAPAKKMDVVKPEPTVESSMFFPNEVKPVASKTCFQGAYYRKLVSSTDHWVGISGTVVLPQISFDQTRKNPKKEQQFLDNPSIYLGGHVDGQETDIGLSWEVIKDENGKISDARVAFRPFLRRTGHKSGQQAVFLNGPATKDYYWYPGDEVFMSIETVGKGLVKFVVKGAGKQYETTFECAGYTLQGLGEFKRVNAIDQMGNEGKPVQATTTQVSSGKWLHTDLMRYEKDKVLKTPFHSGRYTEMNCPQQQFFKVDASTEEKAKGAETIYISGAGF
;
A
#
# COMPACT_ATOMS: atom_id res chain seq x y z
N MET A 1 -93.92 -37.27 -30.80
CA MET A 1 -92.66 -36.74 -31.37
C MET A 1 -91.81 -36.24 -30.21
N LYS A 2 -90.54 -36.68 -30.21
CA LYS A 2 -89.33 -36.17 -29.54
C LYS A 2 -89.42 -34.76 -28.94
N ASN A 3 -88.68 -34.35 -27.92
CA ASN A 3 -87.85 -34.97 -26.91
C ASN A 3 -87.57 -33.87 -25.87
N LEU A 4 -87.48 -34.30 -24.62
CA LEU A 4 -86.85 -33.70 -23.45
C LEU A 4 -85.65 -32.79 -23.77
N LEU A 5 -85.57 -31.60 -23.16
CA LEU A 5 -84.29 -30.93 -22.90
C LEU A 5 -84.23 -30.38 -21.46
N PHE A 6 -83.10 -30.67 -20.84
CA PHE A 6 -82.80 -30.67 -19.42
C PHE A 6 -82.35 -29.29 -18.93
N ALA A 7 -82.74 -28.94 -17.70
CA ALA A 7 -82.22 -27.80 -16.96
C ALA A 7 -80.87 -28.15 -16.32
N VAL A 8 -79.89 -27.23 -16.39
CA VAL A 8 -78.72 -27.22 -15.51
C VAL A 8 -78.40 -25.77 -15.14
N THR A 9 -78.84 -25.36 -13.95
CA THR A 9 -78.38 -24.15 -13.25
C THR A 9 -77.07 -24.47 -12.55
N ILE A 10 -75.96 -23.90 -13.04
CA ILE A 10 -74.64 -23.98 -12.42
C ILE A 10 -74.56 -22.93 -11.31
N GLY A 11 -74.55 -23.38 -10.06
CA GLY A 11 -74.14 -22.57 -8.91
C GLY A 11 -72.62 -22.46 -8.88
N LEU A 12 -72.09 -21.25 -9.04
CA LEU A 12 -70.69 -20.96 -8.76
C LEU A 12 -70.54 -20.67 -7.25
N PHE A 13 -70.03 -21.66 -6.53
CA PHE A 13 -69.42 -21.46 -5.22
C PHE A 13 -68.02 -20.84 -5.42
N LEU A 14 -67.87 -19.54 -5.16
CA LEU A 14 -66.58 -18.91 -4.96
C LEU A 14 -66.21 -19.05 -3.47
N SER A 15 -65.51 -20.15 -3.15
CA SER A 15 -64.71 -20.28 -1.94
C SER A 15 -63.25 -20.24 -2.37
N CYS A 16 -62.49 -19.24 -1.94
CA CYS A 16 -61.03 -19.35 -1.85
C CYS A 16 -60.41 -18.29 -0.91
N ALA A 17 -60.01 -18.78 0.27
CA ALA A 17 -58.83 -18.48 1.09
C ALA A 17 -58.42 -17.01 1.42
N PRO A 18 -58.02 -16.72 2.67
CA PRO A 18 -57.38 -15.45 3.01
C PRO A 18 -56.08 -15.30 2.22
N ALA A 19 -55.88 -14.10 1.66
CA ALA A 19 -54.66 -13.75 0.95
C ALA A 19 -53.44 -14.03 1.83
N LYS A 20 -52.64 -15.05 1.46
CA LYS A 20 -51.29 -15.20 1.98
C LYS A 20 -50.57 -13.89 1.69
N LYS A 21 -50.12 -13.20 2.74
CA LYS A 21 -49.10 -12.15 2.59
C LYS A 21 -47.97 -12.78 1.79
N MET A 22 -47.77 -12.28 0.57
CA MET A 22 -46.51 -12.50 -0.13
C MET A 22 -45.49 -11.74 0.70
N ASP A 23 -44.76 -12.47 1.54
CA ASP A 23 -43.49 -11.97 2.04
C ASP A 23 -42.67 -11.68 0.79
N VAL A 24 -42.50 -10.39 0.50
CA VAL A 24 -41.49 -9.93 -0.43
C VAL A 24 -40.19 -10.38 0.18
N VAL A 25 -39.71 -11.55 -0.26
CA VAL A 25 -38.33 -11.98 -0.04
C VAL A 25 -37.50 -10.88 -0.69
N LYS A 26 -37.07 -9.94 0.14
CA LYS A 26 -36.05 -8.97 -0.20
C LYS A 26 -34.88 -9.85 -0.66
N PRO A 27 -34.44 -9.77 -1.93
CA PRO A 27 -33.29 -10.55 -2.33
C PRO A 27 -32.18 -10.20 -1.35
N GLU A 28 -31.68 -11.19 -0.63
CA GLU A 28 -30.44 -11.04 0.10
C GLU A 28 -29.43 -10.50 -0.93
N PRO A 29 -28.71 -9.41 -0.62
CA PRO A 29 -27.72 -8.90 -1.54
C PRO A 29 -26.77 -10.05 -1.85
N THR A 30 -26.72 -10.45 -3.13
CA THR A 30 -25.72 -11.40 -3.61
C THR A 30 -24.36 -10.84 -3.22
N VAL A 31 -23.67 -11.52 -2.31
CA VAL A 31 -22.32 -11.21 -1.85
C VAL A 31 -21.34 -11.59 -2.97
N GLU A 32 -21.50 -10.98 -4.14
CA GLU A 32 -20.56 -10.97 -5.27
C GLU A 32 -20.82 -9.71 -6.12
N SER A 33 -20.96 -8.53 -5.48
CA SER A 33 -20.56 -7.31 -6.20
C SER A 33 -19.07 -7.46 -6.47
N SER A 34 -18.67 -7.55 -7.74
CA SER A 34 -17.31 -7.90 -8.14
C SER A 34 -16.27 -7.20 -7.27
N MET A 35 -15.36 -7.96 -6.65
CA MET A 35 -14.25 -7.39 -5.85
C MET A 35 -13.40 -6.39 -6.64
N PHE A 36 -13.53 -6.37 -7.97
CA PHE A 36 -12.85 -5.51 -8.93
C PHE A 36 -13.79 -4.47 -9.52
N PHE A 37 -13.25 -3.32 -9.89
CA PHE A 37 -13.97 -2.37 -10.72
C PHE A 37 -14.16 -2.91 -12.15
N PRO A 38 -15.15 -2.40 -12.91
CA PRO A 38 -15.26 -2.68 -14.34
C PRO A 38 -13.96 -2.31 -15.07
N ASN A 39 -13.50 -3.21 -15.93
CA ASN A 39 -12.26 -3.06 -16.72
C ASN A 39 -11.00 -2.79 -15.87
N GLU A 40 -10.99 -3.20 -14.60
CA GLU A 40 -9.78 -3.16 -13.79
C GLU A 40 -8.74 -4.14 -14.34
N VAL A 41 -7.53 -3.64 -14.60
CA VAL A 41 -6.40 -4.43 -15.05
C VAL A 41 -5.88 -5.22 -13.84
N LYS A 42 -5.80 -6.55 -13.98
CA LYS A 42 -5.27 -7.41 -12.92
C LYS A 42 -3.73 -7.36 -12.90
N PRO A 43 -3.10 -7.49 -11.72
CA PRO A 43 -1.65 -7.55 -11.59
C PRO A 43 -1.09 -8.78 -12.31
N VAL A 44 0.18 -8.70 -12.72
CA VAL A 44 0.91 -9.87 -13.26
C VAL A 44 1.22 -10.86 -12.14
N ALA A 45 1.43 -12.13 -12.49
CA ALA A 45 1.72 -13.17 -11.51
C ALA A 45 3.07 -12.97 -10.80
N SER A 46 4.07 -12.39 -11.49
CA SER A 46 5.41 -12.17 -10.95
C SER A 46 6.12 -10.99 -11.61
N LYS A 47 7.09 -10.42 -10.89
CA LYS A 47 8.01 -9.36 -11.33
C LYS A 47 9.42 -9.68 -10.89
N THR A 48 10.41 -9.20 -11.64
CA THR A 48 11.83 -9.42 -11.32
C THR A 48 12.27 -8.52 -10.17
N CYS A 49 13.15 -9.05 -9.32
CA CYS A 49 13.77 -8.27 -8.26
C CYS A 49 14.80 -7.30 -8.81
N PHE A 50 14.64 -6.02 -8.49
CA PHE A 50 15.72 -5.05 -8.57
C PHE A 50 16.72 -5.30 -7.44
N GLN A 51 18.02 -5.28 -7.77
CA GLN A 51 19.09 -5.64 -6.85
C GLN A 51 19.46 -4.46 -5.92
N GLY A 52 20.02 -4.77 -4.75
CA GLY A 52 20.65 -3.77 -3.87
C GLY A 52 20.08 -3.65 -2.47
N ALA A 53 18.97 -4.31 -2.17
CA ALA A 53 18.31 -4.28 -0.86
C ALA A 53 17.56 -5.57 -0.56
N TYR A 54 17.26 -5.80 0.72
CA TYR A 54 16.26 -6.79 1.14
C TYR A 54 14.92 -6.07 1.26
N TYR A 55 13.91 -6.43 0.47
CA TYR A 55 12.60 -5.80 0.55
C TYR A 55 11.42 -6.73 0.28
N ARG A 56 10.37 -6.49 1.05
CA ARG A 56 9.01 -6.97 0.82
C ARG A 56 8.25 -5.86 0.10
N LYS A 57 7.82 -6.12 -1.14
CA LYS A 57 7.06 -5.18 -1.96
C LYS A 57 5.75 -5.80 -2.41
N LEU A 58 4.69 -5.00 -2.31
CA LEU A 58 3.42 -5.23 -2.99
C LEU A 58 3.20 -4.12 -3.99
N VAL A 59 2.85 -4.50 -5.22
CA VAL A 59 2.71 -3.53 -6.30
C VAL A 59 1.52 -3.86 -7.18
N SER A 60 0.76 -2.84 -7.56
CA SER A 60 -0.46 -2.99 -8.37
C SER A 60 -0.16 -3.34 -9.82
N SER A 61 -1.22 -3.58 -10.59
CA SER A 61 -1.17 -3.43 -12.04
C SER A 61 -0.92 -1.98 -12.44
N THR A 62 -0.59 -1.78 -13.72
CA THR A 62 -0.71 -0.48 -14.37
C THR A 62 -2.17 -0.26 -14.78
N ASP A 63 -2.85 0.69 -14.14
CA ASP A 63 -4.27 1.04 -14.39
C ASP A 63 -4.46 2.54 -14.09
N HIS A 64 -5.69 3.05 -14.10
CA HIS A 64 -6.10 4.38 -13.65
C HIS A 64 -5.94 4.60 -12.12
N TRP A 65 -4.97 3.94 -11.50
CA TRP A 65 -4.56 4.21 -10.14
C TRP A 65 -3.93 5.60 -10.09
N VAL A 66 -4.28 6.36 -9.06
CA VAL A 66 -3.79 7.72 -8.81
C VAL A 66 -3.19 7.87 -7.42
N GLY A 67 -3.25 6.83 -6.59
CA GLY A 67 -2.72 6.87 -5.23
C GLY A 67 -2.80 5.54 -4.51
N ILE A 68 -2.16 5.51 -3.34
CA ILE A 68 -2.17 4.40 -2.40
C ILE A 68 -2.09 4.95 -0.98
N SER A 69 -2.76 4.30 -0.04
CA SER A 69 -2.70 4.63 1.39
C SER A 69 -2.72 3.39 2.25
N GLY A 70 -2.26 3.49 3.48
CA GLY A 70 -2.39 2.41 4.44
C GLY A 70 -1.96 2.85 5.83
N THR A 71 -2.24 2.01 6.82
CA THR A 71 -1.79 2.19 8.20
C THR A 71 -0.83 1.08 8.58
N VAL A 72 0.32 1.45 9.14
CA VAL A 72 1.39 0.54 9.51
C VAL A 72 1.82 0.77 10.95
N VAL A 73 2.02 -0.32 11.69
CA VAL A 73 2.77 -0.33 12.94
C VAL A 73 4.24 -0.47 12.60
N LEU A 74 5.05 0.52 13.00
CA LEU A 74 6.46 0.58 12.65
C LEU A 74 7.26 -0.55 13.31
N PRO A 75 8.24 -1.13 12.60
CA PRO A 75 8.92 -2.34 12.98
C PRO A 75 9.98 -2.09 14.05
N GLN A 76 10.34 -3.15 14.76
CA GLN A 76 11.55 -3.21 15.54
C GLN A 76 12.76 -3.46 14.63
N ILE A 77 13.93 -2.95 15.03
CA ILE A 77 15.16 -3.04 14.25
C ILE A 77 16.26 -3.62 15.12
N SER A 78 16.96 -4.63 14.62
CA SER A 78 18.21 -5.14 15.18
C SER A 78 19.29 -5.07 14.10
N PHE A 79 20.37 -4.33 14.35
CA PHE A 79 21.42 -4.09 13.36
C PHE A 79 22.58 -5.07 13.48
N ASP A 80 23.11 -5.48 12.34
CA ASP A 80 24.40 -6.15 12.23
C ASP A 80 25.54 -5.22 12.66
N GLN A 81 26.17 -5.54 13.80
CA GLN A 81 27.27 -4.75 14.37
C GLN A 81 28.52 -4.71 13.50
N THR A 82 28.67 -5.64 12.55
CA THR A 82 29.79 -5.67 11.62
C THR A 82 29.58 -4.76 10.40
N ARG A 83 28.34 -4.31 10.15
CA ARG A 83 27.98 -3.45 9.01
C ARG A 83 27.92 -1.97 9.35
N LYS A 84 28.84 -1.49 10.20
CA LYS A 84 28.97 -0.06 10.49
C LYS A 84 29.51 0.70 9.28
N ASN A 85 29.06 1.94 9.12
CA ASN A 85 29.54 2.83 8.08
C ASN A 85 30.93 3.35 8.47
N PRO A 86 31.99 3.06 7.69
CA PRO A 86 33.36 3.46 8.05
C PRO A 86 33.58 4.98 8.05
N LYS A 87 32.66 5.75 7.45
CA LYS A 87 32.70 7.22 7.47
C LYS A 87 31.91 7.83 8.63
N LYS A 88 31.03 7.04 9.26
CA LYS A 88 30.12 7.43 10.34
C LYS A 88 29.84 6.22 11.21
N GLU A 89 30.75 5.90 12.13
CA GLU A 89 30.73 4.61 12.85
C GLU A 89 29.48 4.37 13.72
N GLN A 90 28.74 5.44 14.04
CA GLN A 90 27.45 5.37 14.74
C GLN A 90 26.26 5.06 13.81
N GLN A 91 26.49 4.88 12.52
CA GLN A 91 25.50 4.56 11.52
C GLN A 91 25.80 3.21 10.87
N PHE A 92 24.76 2.48 10.48
CA PHE A 92 24.88 1.22 9.77
C PHE A 92 24.76 1.44 8.26
N LEU A 93 25.38 0.55 7.48
CA LEU A 93 25.23 0.48 6.03
C LEU A 93 23.86 -0.08 5.62
N ASP A 94 23.23 -0.85 6.50
CA ASP A 94 21.85 -1.26 6.38
C ASP A 94 20.94 -0.17 6.95
N ASN A 95 19.87 0.17 6.24
CA ASN A 95 18.97 1.26 6.59
C ASN A 95 17.51 0.85 6.39
N PRO A 96 16.75 0.62 7.47
CA PRO A 96 15.35 0.29 7.36
C PRO A 96 14.52 1.43 6.78
N SER A 97 13.57 1.09 5.90
CA SER A 97 12.59 2.02 5.37
C SER A 97 11.24 1.35 5.17
N ILE A 98 10.18 2.17 5.26
CA ILE A 98 8.81 1.78 4.93
C ILE A 98 8.21 2.89 4.10
N TYR A 99 7.80 2.57 2.88
CA TYR A 99 7.36 3.61 1.96
C TYR A 99 6.26 3.15 1.02
N LEU A 100 5.57 4.15 0.50
CA LEU A 100 4.68 4.05 -0.63
C LEU A 100 5.43 4.55 -1.87
N GLY A 101 4.94 4.21 -3.05
CA GLY A 101 5.53 4.73 -4.28
C GLY A 101 4.60 4.52 -5.45
N GLY A 102 4.99 5.09 -6.57
CA GLY A 102 4.29 4.89 -7.82
C GLY A 102 5.21 5.00 -9.02
N HIS A 103 4.70 4.55 -10.15
CA HIS A 103 5.31 4.67 -11.45
C HIS A 103 4.25 5.17 -12.44
N VAL A 104 4.32 6.44 -12.82
CA VAL A 104 3.35 7.09 -13.71
C VAL A 104 4.11 7.82 -14.81
N ASP A 105 3.76 7.54 -16.06
CA ASP A 105 4.40 8.10 -17.27
C ASP A 105 5.94 8.00 -17.28
N GLY A 106 6.47 6.86 -16.82
CA GLY A 106 7.92 6.63 -16.76
C GLY A 106 8.65 7.33 -15.61
N GLN A 107 7.92 7.91 -14.66
CA GLN A 107 8.49 8.53 -13.47
C GLN A 107 8.20 7.71 -12.20
N GLU A 108 9.27 7.20 -11.59
CA GLU A 108 9.23 6.46 -10.33
C GLU A 108 9.24 7.43 -9.13
N THR A 109 8.47 7.11 -8.10
CA THR A 109 8.53 7.75 -6.79
C THR A 109 8.68 6.72 -5.67
N ASP A 110 9.44 7.10 -4.64
CA ASP A 110 9.55 6.40 -3.36
C ASP A 110 9.37 7.43 -2.25
N ILE A 111 8.28 7.33 -1.50
CA ILE A 111 7.82 8.36 -0.57
C ILE A 111 7.30 7.69 0.69
N GLY A 112 7.88 8.00 1.84
CA GLY A 112 7.48 7.36 3.09
C GLY A 112 8.40 7.71 4.24
N LEU A 113 8.76 6.70 5.03
CA LEU A 113 9.57 6.83 6.22
C LEU A 113 10.89 6.06 6.09
N SER A 114 12.00 6.72 6.42
CA SER A 114 13.33 6.10 6.46
C SER A 114 13.94 6.28 7.85
N TRP A 115 14.72 5.29 8.31
CA TRP A 115 15.47 5.39 9.54
C TRP A 115 16.57 6.46 9.39
N GLU A 116 16.52 7.51 10.21
CA GLU A 116 17.33 8.70 10.02
C GLU A 116 17.81 9.34 11.33
N VAL A 117 18.82 10.21 11.19
CA VAL A 117 19.32 11.06 12.29
C VAL A 117 18.25 12.06 12.71
N ILE A 118 18.29 12.53 13.94
CA ILE A 118 17.40 13.57 14.46
C ILE A 118 18.19 14.82 14.85
N LYS A 119 17.48 15.93 15.01
CA LYS A 119 17.98 17.18 15.57
C LYS A 119 17.25 17.40 16.89
N ASP A 120 18.00 17.55 17.98
CA ASP A 120 17.42 17.81 19.30
C ASP A 120 16.95 19.27 19.46
N GLU A 121 16.38 19.58 20.63
CA GLU A 121 15.83 20.91 20.94
C GLU A 121 16.91 22.01 20.96
N ASN A 122 18.18 21.65 21.19
CA ASN A 122 19.32 22.57 21.15
C ASN A 122 19.92 22.67 19.74
N GLY A 123 19.36 21.93 18.79
CA GLY A 123 19.79 21.90 17.41
C GLY A 123 20.97 20.97 17.10
N LYS A 124 21.38 20.14 18.05
CA LYS A 124 22.43 19.13 17.84
C LYS A 124 21.86 17.96 17.04
N ILE A 125 22.63 17.52 16.03
CA ILE A 125 22.29 16.35 15.23
C ILE A 125 22.79 15.09 15.94
N SER A 126 21.98 14.03 15.99
CA SER A 126 22.38 12.74 16.54
C SER A 126 23.43 12.06 15.65
N ASP A 127 24.44 11.43 16.27
CA ASP A 127 25.47 10.70 15.52
C ASP A 127 24.89 9.45 14.83
N ALA A 128 24.02 8.75 15.56
CA ALA A 128 23.27 7.60 15.08
C ALA A 128 21.94 8.02 14.44
N ARG A 129 21.43 7.17 13.55
CA ARG A 129 20.03 7.21 13.11
C ARG A 129 19.16 6.58 14.19
N VAL A 130 18.09 7.26 14.59
CA VAL A 130 17.31 6.90 15.79
C VAL A 130 15.80 7.07 15.65
N ALA A 131 15.32 7.58 14.51
CA ALA A 131 13.88 7.74 14.27
C ALA A 131 13.54 7.50 12.81
N PHE A 132 12.31 7.04 12.56
CA PHE A 132 11.71 7.08 11.23
C PHE A 132 11.30 8.51 10.89
N ARG A 133 11.77 9.01 9.75
CA ARG A 133 11.50 10.37 9.26
C ARG A 133 10.94 10.36 7.84
N PRO A 134 10.08 11.32 7.48
CA PRO A 134 9.56 11.45 6.13
C PRO A 134 10.70 11.61 5.12
N PHE A 135 10.60 10.96 3.97
CA PHE A 135 11.43 11.23 2.81
C PHE A 135 10.60 11.19 1.54
N LEU A 136 11.08 11.89 0.51
CA LEU A 136 10.49 11.94 -0.81
C LEU A 136 11.58 11.77 -1.84
N ARG A 137 11.43 10.79 -2.72
CA ARG A 137 12.29 10.57 -3.88
C ARG A 137 11.43 10.51 -5.14
N ARG A 138 11.94 11.10 -6.22
CA ARG A 138 11.48 10.81 -7.58
C ARG A 138 12.63 10.71 -8.55
N THR A 139 12.46 9.93 -9.60
CA THR A 139 13.38 9.92 -10.74
C THR A 139 13.17 11.14 -11.62
N GLY A 140 14.11 11.34 -12.56
CA GLY A 140 13.93 12.30 -13.64
C GLY A 140 12.77 11.90 -14.55
N HIS A 141 12.32 12.85 -15.37
CA HIS A 141 11.23 12.65 -16.32
C HIS A 141 11.57 13.24 -17.69
N LYS A 142 10.96 12.70 -18.76
CA LYS A 142 11.16 13.13 -20.16
C LYS A 142 10.82 14.61 -20.42
N SER A 143 10.09 15.27 -19.51
CA SER A 143 9.86 16.72 -19.56
C SER A 143 11.08 17.57 -19.17
N GLY A 144 12.19 16.95 -18.75
CA GLY A 144 13.38 17.64 -18.24
C GLY A 144 13.42 17.81 -16.72
N GLN A 145 12.38 17.36 -15.99
CA GLN A 145 12.36 17.40 -14.53
C GLN A 145 13.48 16.50 -13.97
N GLN A 146 14.40 17.07 -13.18
CA GLN A 146 15.57 16.36 -12.64
C GLN A 146 15.23 15.49 -11.44
N ALA A 147 15.87 14.33 -11.29
CA ALA A 147 15.69 13.48 -10.10
C ALA A 147 16.00 14.24 -8.81
N VAL A 148 15.33 13.87 -7.71
CA VAL A 148 15.58 14.48 -6.41
C VAL A 148 15.28 13.52 -5.27
N PHE A 149 16.00 13.70 -4.17
CA PHE A 149 15.79 13.05 -2.89
C PHE A 149 15.73 14.13 -1.81
N LEU A 150 14.65 14.16 -1.04
CA LEU A 150 14.41 15.14 0.03
C LEU A 150 14.06 14.40 1.31
N ASN A 151 14.58 14.90 2.42
CA ASN A 151 14.11 14.51 3.75
C ASN A 151 13.12 15.54 4.26
N GLY A 152 12.09 15.08 4.96
CA GLY A 152 11.23 15.93 5.76
C GLY A 152 12.03 16.65 6.85
N PRO A 153 11.50 17.72 7.44
CA PRO A 153 12.23 18.51 8.42
C PRO A 153 12.73 17.66 9.59
N ALA A 154 13.95 17.95 10.05
CA ALA A 154 14.48 17.35 11.26
C ALA A 154 13.91 18.10 12.47
N THR A 155 12.64 17.86 12.79
CA THR A 155 11.98 18.38 14.01
C THR A 155 11.21 17.27 14.70
N LYS A 156 11.04 17.38 16.03
CA LYS A 156 10.38 16.35 16.86
C LYS A 156 8.95 15.99 16.43
N ASP A 157 8.28 16.93 15.76
CA ASP A 157 6.94 16.74 15.23
C ASP A 157 6.88 15.70 14.10
N TYR A 158 8.03 15.32 13.52
CA TYR A 158 8.13 14.40 12.39
C TYR A 158 9.04 13.21 12.67
N TYR A 159 9.20 12.83 13.94
CA TYR A 159 9.95 11.63 14.36
C TYR A 159 8.97 10.56 14.81
N TRP A 160 9.01 9.39 14.18
CA TRP A 160 8.28 8.21 14.63
C TRP A 160 9.24 7.10 15.03
N TYR A 161 8.77 6.21 15.90
CA TYR A 161 9.59 5.18 16.53
C TYR A 161 8.98 3.78 16.33
N PRO A 162 9.80 2.72 16.45
CA PRO A 162 9.29 1.35 16.48
C PRO A 162 8.08 1.18 17.41
N GLY A 163 7.02 0.55 16.90
CA GLY A 163 5.75 0.37 17.61
C GLY A 163 4.71 1.48 17.39
N ASP A 164 5.10 2.66 16.86
CA ASP A 164 4.12 3.69 16.50
C ASP A 164 3.20 3.18 15.38
N GLU A 165 1.90 3.43 15.52
CA GLU A 165 0.92 3.26 14.45
C GLU A 165 0.85 4.54 13.61
N VAL A 166 1.09 4.39 12.31
CA VAL A 166 1.22 5.50 11.36
C VAL A 166 0.40 5.23 10.11
N PHE A 167 -0.49 6.16 9.77
CA PHE A 167 -1.12 6.24 8.46
C PHE A 167 -0.21 6.97 7.48
N MET A 168 -0.08 6.43 6.27
CA MET A 168 0.59 7.07 5.13
C MET A 168 -0.31 7.08 3.90
N SER A 169 -0.23 8.13 3.08
CA SER A 169 -0.86 8.16 1.76
C SER A 169 -0.05 8.97 0.76
N ILE A 170 -0.01 8.50 -0.48
CA ILE A 170 0.35 9.30 -1.65
C ILE A 170 -0.83 9.36 -2.62
N GLU A 171 -1.13 10.55 -3.11
CA GLU A 171 -2.26 10.78 -4.02
C GLU A 171 -1.90 11.83 -5.06
N THR A 172 -2.18 11.54 -6.32
CA THR A 172 -2.12 12.53 -7.40
C THR A 172 -3.29 13.48 -7.23
N VAL A 173 -3.00 14.73 -6.87
CA VAL A 173 -4.03 15.75 -6.56
C VAL A 173 -4.21 16.77 -7.69
N GLY A 174 -3.37 16.69 -8.72
CA GLY A 174 -3.41 17.57 -9.87
C GLY A 174 -2.33 17.19 -10.88
N LYS A 175 -2.33 17.87 -12.03
CA LYS A 175 -1.30 17.66 -13.06
C LYS A 175 0.07 17.99 -12.48
N GLY A 176 0.94 16.98 -12.44
CA GLY A 176 2.31 17.11 -11.96
C GLY A 176 2.43 17.14 -10.43
N LEU A 177 1.37 16.85 -9.67
CA LEU A 177 1.33 17.06 -8.22
C LEU A 177 0.93 15.80 -7.45
N VAL A 178 1.80 15.37 -6.55
CA VAL A 178 1.55 14.28 -5.61
C VAL A 178 1.51 14.82 -4.19
N LYS A 179 0.41 14.60 -3.49
CA LYS A 179 0.26 14.89 -2.07
C LYS A 179 0.76 13.70 -1.25
N PHE A 180 1.65 13.95 -0.31
CA PHE A 180 2.10 12.99 0.69
C PHE A 180 1.59 13.40 2.06
N VAL A 181 0.94 12.46 2.76
CA VAL A 181 0.52 12.63 4.16
C VAL A 181 1.06 11.47 4.97
N VAL A 182 1.57 11.77 6.15
CA VAL A 182 1.89 10.80 7.19
C VAL A 182 1.40 11.32 8.53
N LYS A 183 0.66 10.49 9.29
CA LYS A 183 0.09 10.87 10.58
C LYS A 183 0.05 9.70 11.55
N GLY A 184 0.24 9.95 12.83
CA GLY A 184 0.29 8.92 13.86
C GLY A 184 0.94 9.44 15.13
N ALA A 185 0.65 8.84 16.28
CA ALA A 185 1.22 9.25 17.57
C ALA A 185 1.08 10.76 17.87
N GLY A 186 -0.07 11.36 17.53
CA GLY A 186 -0.34 12.80 17.71
C GLY A 186 0.41 13.75 16.77
N LYS A 187 1.13 13.21 15.78
CA LYS A 187 1.98 13.93 14.83
C LYS A 187 1.41 13.85 13.41
N GLN A 188 1.70 14.84 12.58
CA GLN A 188 1.34 14.85 11.17
C GLN A 188 2.37 15.61 10.33
N TYR A 189 2.84 15.00 9.26
CA TYR A 189 3.56 15.67 8.17
C TYR A 189 2.74 15.59 6.89
N GLU A 190 2.63 16.72 6.19
CA GLU A 190 1.91 16.82 4.93
C GLU A 190 2.70 17.73 3.97
N THR A 191 2.80 17.31 2.72
CA THR A 191 3.40 18.12 1.66
C THR A 191 2.81 17.78 0.31
N THR A 192 2.89 18.72 -0.63
CA THR A 192 2.62 18.46 -2.05
C THR A 192 3.92 18.62 -2.81
N PHE A 193 4.21 17.65 -3.66
CA PHE A 193 5.49 17.50 -4.32
C PHE A 193 5.30 17.37 -5.83
N GLU A 194 6.19 18.03 -6.58
CA GLU A 194 6.10 18.04 -8.04
C GLU A 194 6.63 16.73 -8.62
N CYS A 195 5.77 16.01 -9.34
CA CYS A 195 6.11 14.81 -10.11
C CYS A 195 5.51 14.95 -11.52
N ALA A 196 6.28 15.47 -12.47
CA ALA A 196 5.80 15.88 -13.79
C ALA A 196 5.00 14.80 -14.56
N GLY A 197 5.31 13.51 -14.37
CA GLY A 197 4.60 12.41 -15.02
C GLY A 197 3.22 12.10 -14.42
N TYR A 198 2.94 12.57 -13.20
CA TYR A 198 1.74 12.20 -12.46
C TYR A 198 0.55 13.03 -12.91
N THR A 199 -0.52 12.36 -13.34
CA THR A 199 -1.78 12.99 -13.76
C THR A 199 -2.95 12.11 -13.35
N LEU A 200 -4.14 12.69 -13.19
CA LEU A 200 -5.34 11.93 -12.84
C LEU A 200 -5.81 10.99 -13.95
N GLN A 201 -5.50 11.32 -15.21
CA GLN A 201 -5.90 10.53 -16.38
C GLN A 201 -4.83 9.50 -16.81
N GLY A 202 -3.60 9.65 -16.30
CA GLY A 202 -2.49 8.75 -16.61
C GLY A 202 -2.70 7.36 -16.03
N LEU A 203 -2.06 6.38 -16.65
CA LEU A 203 -1.97 5.04 -16.08
C LEU A 203 -0.77 4.97 -15.15
N GLY A 204 -1.00 4.44 -13.95
CA GLY A 204 -0.04 4.32 -12.88
C GLY A 204 0.00 2.93 -12.28
N GLU A 205 1.18 2.56 -11.80
CA GLU A 205 1.40 1.43 -10.90
C GLU A 205 1.75 2.01 -9.52
N PHE A 206 1.19 1.47 -8.44
CA PHE A 206 1.45 1.94 -7.07
C PHE A 206 1.90 0.78 -6.19
N LYS A 207 2.79 1.08 -5.24
CA LYS A 207 3.42 0.10 -4.38
C LYS A 207 3.46 0.53 -2.92
N ARG A 208 3.57 -0.46 -2.07
CA ARG A 208 4.10 -0.32 -0.71
C ARG A 208 5.31 -1.23 -0.52
N VAL A 209 6.23 -0.81 0.32
CA VAL A 209 7.50 -1.51 0.54
C VAL A 209 7.92 -1.42 2.01
N ASN A 210 8.40 -2.55 2.54
CA ASN A 210 9.24 -2.60 3.74
C ASN A 210 10.63 -3.08 3.29
N ALA A 211 11.68 -2.36 3.65
CA ALA A 211 13.03 -2.66 3.18
C ALA A 211 14.09 -2.54 4.27
N ILE A 212 15.18 -3.28 4.06
CA ILE A 212 16.51 -3.01 4.58
C ILE A 212 17.32 -2.53 3.37
N ASP A 213 17.36 -1.21 3.17
CA ASP A 213 18.13 -0.59 2.10
C ASP A 213 19.62 -0.65 2.43
N GLN A 214 20.48 -0.96 1.46
CA GLN A 214 21.92 -0.99 1.69
C GLN A 214 22.56 0.25 1.04
N MET A 215 23.11 1.12 1.89
CA MET A 215 23.69 2.40 1.49
C MET A 215 24.73 2.22 0.37
N GLY A 216 24.50 2.84 -0.79
CA GLY A 216 25.42 2.79 -1.93
C GLY A 216 25.43 1.46 -2.71
N ASN A 217 24.46 0.59 -2.46
CA ASN A 217 24.38 -0.74 -3.07
C ASN A 217 23.27 -0.88 -4.14
N GLU A 218 22.60 0.21 -4.52
CA GLU A 218 21.55 0.19 -5.54
C GLU A 218 22.05 -0.46 -6.85
N GLY A 219 21.28 -1.42 -7.39
CA GLY A 219 21.61 -2.13 -8.62
C GLY A 219 22.73 -3.19 -8.49
N LYS A 220 23.31 -3.37 -7.31
CA LYS A 220 24.36 -4.38 -7.04
C LYS A 220 23.79 -5.55 -6.26
N PRO A 221 24.41 -6.75 -6.31
CA PRO A 221 24.01 -7.86 -5.46
C PRO A 221 23.91 -7.44 -3.99
N VAL A 222 22.89 -7.94 -3.29
CA VAL A 222 22.76 -7.68 -1.85
C VAL A 222 24.01 -8.13 -1.12
N GLN A 223 24.38 -7.39 -0.09
CA GLN A 223 25.51 -7.71 0.76
C GLN A 223 24.99 -8.48 1.97
N ALA A 224 25.66 -9.58 2.33
CA ALA A 224 25.28 -10.37 3.49
C ALA A 224 25.24 -9.52 4.77
N THR A 225 24.24 -9.76 5.60
CA THR A 225 24.02 -9.06 6.88
C THR A 225 23.21 -9.91 7.84
N THR A 226 23.42 -9.70 9.13
CA THR A 226 22.58 -10.24 10.22
C THR A 226 21.50 -9.26 10.67
N THR A 227 21.36 -8.09 10.00
CA THR A 227 20.31 -7.12 10.30
C THR A 227 18.92 -7.72 10.16
N GLN A 228 18.05 -7.41 11.11
CA GLN A 228 16.66 -7.84 11.17
C GLN A 228 15.72 -6.65 11.34
N VAL A 229 14.61 -6.68 10.62
CA VAL A 229 13.48 -5.76 10.76
C VAL A 229 12.25 -6.62 11.04
N SER A 230 11.72 -6.54 12.26
CA SER A 230 10.69 -7.46 12.76
C SER A 230 9.41 -6.75 13.15
N SER A 231 8.30 -7.49 13.09
CA SER A 231 6.99 -7.06 13.59
C SER A 231 6.43 -5.78 12.96
N GLY A 232 6.87 -5.44 11.74
CA GLY A 232 6.24 -4.37 10.96
C GLY A 232 4.88 -4.85 10.46
N LYS A 233 3.79 -4.20 10.86
CA LYS A 233 2.44 -4.69 10.55
C LYS A 233 1.63 -3.65 9.80
N TRP A 234 1.28 -3.93 8.56
CA TRP A 234 0.24 -3.18 7.87
C TRP A 234 -1.13 -3.64 8.36
N LEU A 235 -1.95 -2.71 8.85
CA LEU A 235 -3.30 -2.97 9.36
C LEU A 235 -4.36 -2.99 8.25
N HIS A 236 -4.10 -2.24 7.18
CA HIS A 236 -4.80 -2.24 5.91
C HIS A 236 -3.99 -1.44 4.88
N THR A 237 -4.30 -1.64 3.59
CA THR A 237 -3.83 -0.80 2.48
C THR A 237 -4.95 -0.66 1.45
N ASP A 238 -5.10 0.54 0.90
CA ASP A 238 -6.08 0.88 -0.12
C ASP A 238 -5.40 1.49 -1.34
N LEU A 239 -5.90 1.16 -2.52
CA LEU A 239 -5.60 1.85 -3.77
C LEU A 239 -6.65 2.92 -4.03
N MET A 240 -6.25 3.95 -4.78
CA MET A 240 -7.11 5.04 -5.21
C MET A 240 -7.21 5.00 -6.74
N ARG A 241 -8.40 4.78 -7.31
CA ARG A 241 -8.65 4.75 -8.76
C ARG A 241 -9.40 6.01 -9.20
N TYR A 242 -8.99 6.62 -10.30
CA TYR A 242 -9.73 7.73 -10.89
C TYR A 242 -10.74 7.20 -11.91
N GLU A 243 -12.03 7.40 -11.64
CA GLU A 243 -13.14 7.02 -12.51
C GLU A 243 -14.22 8.09 -12.54
N LYS A 244 -14.69 8.46 -13.75
CA LYS A 244 -15.81 9.40 -13.94
C LYS A 244 -15.66 10.69 -13.10
N ASP A 245 -14.45 11.25 -13.16
CA ASP A 245 -14.06 12.47 -12.44
C ASP A 245 -14.13 12.38 -10.90
N LYS A 246 -13.98 11.16 -10.37
CA LYS A 246 -13.92 10.89 -8.93
C LYS A 246 -12.77 9.96 -8.59
N VAL A 247 -12.19 10.17 -7.42
CA VAL A 247 -11.23 9.25 -6.83
C VAL A 247 -12.00 8.26 -5.94
N LEU A 248 -11.95 6.98 -6.30
CA LEU A 248 -12.56 5.88 -5.56
C LEU A 248 -11.49 5.10 -4.81
N LYS A 249 -11.74 4.77 -3.54
CA LYS A 249 -10.84 3.93 -2.74
C LYS A 249 -11.30 2.49 -2.76
N THR A 250 -10.35 1.57 -2.79
CA THR A 250 -10.62 0.13 -2.75
C THR A 250 -9.50 -0.61 -2.04
N PRO A 251 -9.79 -1.73 -1.34
CA PRO A 251 -8.74 -2.48 -0.67
C PRO A 251 -7.67 -3.01 -1.64
N PHE A 252 -6.40 -2.86 -1.25
CA PHE A 252 -5.25 -3.43 -1.94
C PHE A 252 -5.05 -4.90 -1.56
N HIS A 253 -6.07 -5.71 -1.85
CA HIS A 253 -6.11 -7.12 -1.49
C HIS A 253 -5.30 -8.01 -2.45
N SER A 254 -5.18 -9.30 -2.13
CA SER A 254 -4.38 -10.28 -2.89
C SER A 254 -4.73 -10.47 -4.36
N GLY A 255 -5.87 -9.96 -4.81
CA GLY A 255 -6.24 -9.93 -6.23
C GLY A 255 -5.71 -8.71 -6.98
N ARG A 256 -5.19 -7.69 -6.27
CA ARG A 256 -4.77 -6.40 -6.83
C ARG A 256 -3.27 -6.15 -6.80
N TYR A 257 -2.48 -7.04 -6.22
CA TYR A 257 -1.02 -6.89 -6.19
C TYR A 257 -0.26 -8.08 -6.76
N THR A 258 0.94 -7.81 -7.25
CA THR A 258 2.02 -8.77 -7.40
C THR A 258 2.87 -8.76 -6.13
N GLU A 259 3.19 -9.95 -5.59
CA GLU A 259 4.08 -10.08 -4.43
C GLU A 259 5.54 -10.17 -4.84
N MET A 260 6.41 -9.45 -4.13
CA MET A 260 7.85 -9.49 -4.33
C MET A 260 8.56 -9.60 -2.98
N ASN A 261 9.34 -10.68 -2.82
CA ASN A 261 10.22 -10.95 -1.68
C ASN A 261 11.65 -10.99 -2.20
N CYS A 262 12.31 -9.84 -2.19
CA CYS A 262 13.58 -9.63 -2.86
C CYS A 262 14.73 -9.52 -1.86
N PRO A 263 15.87 -10.19 -2.08
CA PRO A 263 16.25 -10.86 -3.32
C PRO A 263 15.64 -12.27 -3.47
N GLN A 264 15.28 -12.92 -2.37
CA GLN A 264 14.76 -14.29 -2.34
C GLN A 264 13.81 -14.47 -1.14
N GLN A 265 12.86 -15.40 -1.26
CA GLN A 265 11.81 -15.64 -0.26
C GLN A 265 12.34 -16.04 1.13
N GLN A 266 13.46 -16.76 1.20
CA GLN A 266 14.02 -17.24 2.48
C GLN A 266 14.37 -16.13 3.49
N PHE A 267 14.54 -14.89 3.02
CA PHE A 267 14.85 -13.73 3.88
C PHE A 267 13.60 -13.09 4.49
N PHE A 268 12.41 -13.64 4.20
CA PHE A 268 11.12 -13.07 4.56
C PHE A 268 10.25 -14.11 5.25
N LYS A 269 9.68 -13.70 6.37
CA LYS A 269 8.50 -14.33 6.95
C LYS A 269 7.34 -13.34 6.89
N VAL A 270 6.22 -13.77 6.34
CA VAL A 270 5.02 -12.95 6.16
C VAL A 270 3.82 -13.69 6.73
N ASP A 271 3.20 -13.11 7.74
CA ASP A 271 2.03 -13.67 8.42
C ASP A 271 0.79 -12.82 8.07
N ALA A 272 -0.20 -13.44 7.43
CA ALA A 272 -1.48 -12.80 7.11
C ALA A 272 -2.59 -13.83 6.95
N SER A 273 -3.69 -13.65 7.70
CA SER A 273 -4.95 -14.39 7.51
C SER A 273 -5.64 -14.03 6.19
N THR A 274 -6.66 -14.79 5.78
CA THR A 274 -7.48 -14.49 4.61
C THR A 274 -8.16 -13.13 4.74
N GLU A 275 -8.67 -12.82 5.93
CA GLU A 275 -9.33 -11.56 6.27
C GLU A 275 -8.35 -10.39 6.24
N GLU A 276 -7.11 -10.59 6.71
CA GLU A 276 -6.05 -9.58 6.59
C GLU A 276 -5.67 -9.34 5.13
N LYS A 277 -5.47 -10.39 4.34
CA LYS A 277 -5.18 -10.26 2.90
C LYS A 277 -6.31 -9.57 2.13
N ALA A 278 -7.57 -9.77 2.53
CA ALA A 278 -8.72 -9.10 1.92
C ALA A 278 -8.74 -7.57 2.11
N LYS A 279 -7.96 -7.04 3.07
CA LYS A 279 -7.79 -5.60 3.30
C LYS A 279 -6.36 -5.09 3.06
N GLY A 280 -5.50 -5.89 2.43
CA GLY A 280 -4.10 -5.53 2.23
C GLY A 280 -3.30 -5.41 3.53
N ALA A 281 -3.63 -6.21 4.55
CA ALA A 281 -2.91 -6.27 5.81
C ALA A 281 -1.95 -7.47 5.84
N GLU A 282 -0.79 -7.30 6.47
CA GLU A 282 0.17 -8.38 6.72
C GLU A 282 1.16 -7.96 7.82
N THR A 283 1.70 -8.94 8.54
CA THR A 283 2.85 -8.76 9.43
C THR A 283 4.11 -9.25 8.72
N ILE A 284 5.15 -8.43 8.71
CA ILE A 284 6.36 -8.63 7.92
C ILE A 284 7.56 -8.77 8.86
N TYR A 285 8.37 -9.77 8.58
CA TYR A 285 9.68 -9.95 9.17
C TYR A 285 10.71 -10.10 8.03
N ILE A 286 11.78 -9.33 8.12
CA ILE A 286 12.90 -9.34 7.17
C ILE A 286 14.17 -9.67 7.97
N SER A 287 14.90 -10.69 7.53
CA SER A 287 16.17 -11.10 8.14
C SER A 287 17.20 -11.29 7.04
N GLY A 288 18.30 -10.53 7.07
CA GLY A 288 19.38 -10.70 6.10
C GLY A 288 20.08 -12.06 6.19
N ALA A 289 19.93 -12.75 7.32
CA ALA A 289 20.43 -14.10 7.57
C ALA A 289 19.43 -15.21 7.18
N GLY A 290 18.19 -14.86 6.84
CA GLY A 290 17.12 -15.83 6.56
C GLY A 290 16.27 -16.17 7.78
N PHE A 291 15.23 -16.99 7.54
CA PHE A 291 14.35 -17.64 8.52
C PHE A 291 14.36 -19.16 8.37
#